data_AF-A0AA96RGC9-F1
#
_entry.id   AF-A0AA96RGC9-F1
#
_cell.length_a   1.000
_cell.length_b   1.000
_cell.length_c   1.000
_cell.angle_alpha   90.00
_cell.angle_beta   90.00
_cell.angle_gamma   90.00
#
_symmetry.space_group_name_H-M   'P 1'
#
loop_
_entity.id
_entity.type
_entity.pdbx_description
1 polymer ?
#
loop_
_entity_poly.entity_id
_entity_poly.type
_entity_poly.pdbx_seq_one_letter_code
_entity_poly.pdbx_strand_id
1 'polypeptide(L)'
;MNIKMKATLILLAILGVTGLLVYLLILGGMRNDTQTVLTLPSESEARAYVLDKKLLASASKIEKTRSGGPEFLMVDGFDAEGNPKAVWLAVKDKSIKVFGSALYKEGVTKESIVAKVKEKGIAEDQIRYIYPTAYDYTSNKVIWYVQEQGDKKHMLMYDFHNGDLLWEGYQDPTAWKLTGN
;
A
#
# COMPACT_ATOMS: atom_id res chain seq x y z
N MET A 1 -1.75 48.07 -35.15
CA MET A 1 -2.32 46.86 -34.49
C MET A 1 -3.34 47.30 -33.43
N ASN A 2 -4.64 47.09 -33.69
CA ASN A 2 -5.73 47.52 -32.80
C ASN A 2 -5.65 46.78 -31.44
N ILE A 3 -6.02 47.46 -30.35
CA ILE A 3 -6.01 46.94 -28.98
C ILE A 3 -6.72 45.58 -28.88
N LYS A 4 -7.81 45.40 -29.63
CA LYS A 4 -8.54 44.12 -29.70
C LYS A 4 -7.66 42.97 -30.20
N MET A 5 -6.85 43.21 -31.23
CA MET A 5 -5.94 42.20 -31.80
C MET A 5 -4.79 41.85 -30.86
N LYS A 6 -4.32 42.81 -30.05
CA LYS A 6 -3.33 42.56 -28.99
C LYS A 6 -3.91 41.67 -27.89
N ALA A 7 -5.14 41.96 -27.45
CA ALA A 7 -5.83 41.17 -26.43
C ALA A 7 -6.09 39.71 -26.90
N THR A 8 -6.51 39.52 -28.16
CA THR A 8 -6.71 38.19 -28.73
C THR A 8 -5.41 37.39 -28.80
N LEU A 9 -4.30 38.02 -29.20
CA LEU A 9 -2.99 37.35 -29.24
C LEU A 9 -2.50 36.94 -27.85
N ILE A 10 -2.71 37.79 -26.84
CA ILE A 10 -2.36 37.47 -25.44
C ILE A 10 -3.19 36.28 -24.95
N LEU A 11 -4.50 36.26 -25.23
CA LEU A 11 -5.37 35.15 -24.83
C LEU A 11 -4.96 33.83 -25.51
N LEU A 12 -4.65 33.85 -26.80
CA LEU A 12 -4.17 32.66 -27.52
C LEU A 12 -2.82 32.17 -26.99
N ALA A 13 -1.91 33.07 -26.63
CA ALA A 13 -0.63 32.71 -26.02
C ALA A 13 -0.83 32.04 -24.65
N ILE A 14 -1.70 32.59 -23.81
CA ILE A 14 -2.03 31.99 -22.50
C ILE A 14 -2.62 30.59 -22.72
N LEU A 15 -3.57 30.44 -23.64
CA LEU A 15 -4.24 29.16 -23.92
C LEU A 15 -3.27 28.11 -24.49
N GLY A 16 -2.33 28.53 -25.33
CA GLY A 16 -1.28 27.65 -25.85
C GLY A 16 -0.31 27.20 -24.74
N VAL A 17 0.08 28.12 -23.85
CA VAL A 17 0.98 27.81 -22.71
C VAL A 17 0.28 26.90 -21.70
N THR A 18 -0.98 27.16 -21.35
CA THR A 18 -1.73 26.31 -20.42
C THR A 18 -2.02 24.94 -21.05
N GLY A 19 -2.37 24.90 -22.33
CA GLY A 19 -2.54 23.64 -23.07
C GLY A 19 -1.27 22.81 -23.11
N LEU A 20 -0.12 23.44 -23.36
CA LEU A 20 1.19 22.77 -23.32
C LEU A 20 1.56 22.30 -21.90
N LEU A 21 1.28 23.10 -20.87
CA LEU A 21 1.50 22.72 -19.47
C LEU A 21 0.65 21.51 -19.09
N VAL A 22 -0.64 21.51 -19.42
CA VAL A 22 -1.51 20.36 -19.17
C VAL A 22 -1.06 19.15 -19.97
N TYR A 23 -0.68 19.32 -21.24
CA TYR A 23 -0.14 18.25 -22.08
C TYR A 23 1.15 17.67 -21.48
N LEU A 24 2.08 18.50 -21.01
CA LEU A 24 3.31 18.07 -20.35
C LEU A 24 3.03 17.41 -18.98
N LEU A 25 2.04 17.87 -18.23
CA LEU A 25 1.64 17.24 -16.97
C LEU A 25 0.98 15.87 -17.19
N ILE A 26 0.21 15.70 -18.27
CA ILE A 26 -0.49 14.45 -18.58
C ILE A 26 0.43 13.44 -19.30
N LEU A 27 1.23 13.89 -20.27
CA LEU A 27 2.01 13.03 -21.17
C LEU A 27 3.54 13.17 -21.00
N GLY A 28 4.01 14.29 -20.47
CA GLY A 28 5.43 14.61 -20.33
C GLY A 28 6.02 14.11 -19.01
N GLY A 29 6.22 12.80 -18.89
CA GLY A 29 7.33 12.21 -18.10
C GLY A 29 7.47 12.52 -16.59
N MET A 30 6.59 13.32 -15.97
CA MET A 30 6.59 13.58 -14.53
C MET A 30 5.74 12.56 -13.74
N ARG A 31 5.04 11.66 -14.43
CA ARG A 31 4.72 10.37 -13.83
C ARG A 31 5.95 9.49 -13.97
N ASN A 32 6.83 9.60 -12.99
CA ASN A 32 7.68 8.49 -12.61
C ASN A 32 6.76 7.36 -12.10
N ASP A 33 6.08 6.67 -13.03
CA ASP A 33 5.54 5.32 -12.84
C ASP A 33 6.69 4.29 -12.80
N THR A 34 7.92 4.75 -12.52
CA THR A 34 9.10 3.96 -12.21
C THR A 34 8.89 3.25 -10.88
N GLN A 35 8.41 2.02 -10.98
CA GLN A 35 8.65 0.92 -10.04
C GLN A 35 8.07 1.12 -8.63
N THR A 36 6.75 1.23 -8.51
CA THR A 36 6.07 0.85 -7.26
C THR A 36 6.00 -0.66 -7.06
N VAL A 37 6.52 -1.48 -7.99
CA VAL A 37 6.60 -2.94 -7.86
C VAL A 37 7.99 -3.30 -7.34
N LEU A 38 8.10 -3.62 -6.05
CA LEU A 38 9.30 -4.26 -5.53
C LEU A 38 9.32 -5.73 -5.94
N THR A 39 10.52 -6.23 -6.23
CA THR A 39 10.71 -7.67 -6.41
C THR A 39 10.66 -8.33 -5.05
N LEU A 40 9.97 -9.47 -4.94
CA LEU A 40 9.98 -10.25 -3.70
C LEU A 40 11.16 -11.23 -3.71
N PRO A 41 11.85 -11.43 -2.58
CA PRO A 41 12.80 -12.54 -2.47
C PRO A 41 12.05 -13.88 -2.61
N SER A 42 12.76 -14.95 -2.95
CA SER A 42 12.20 -16.29 -2.81
C SER A 42 11.95 -16.62 -1.34
N GLU A 43 11.05 -17.58 -1.08
CA GLU A 43 10.77 -18.03 0.30
C GLU A 43 12.02 -18.55 1.01
N SER A 44 12.91 -19.24 0.27
CA SER A 44 14.17 -19.76 0.80
C SER A 44 15.14 -18.65 1.19
N GLU A 45 15.28 -17.62 0.36
CA GLU A 45 16.13 -16.45 0.64
C GLU A 45 15.58 -15.63 1.80
N ALA A 46 14.26 -15.42 1.84
CA ALA A 46 13.59 -14.72 2.93
C ALA A 46 13.77 -15.44 4.27
N ARG A 47 13.56 -16.75 4.30
CA ARG A 47 13.79 -17.59 5.48
C ARG A 47 15.23 -17.52 5.95
N ALA A 48 16.19 -17.71 5.04
CA ALA A 48 17.61 -17.61 5.38
C ALA A 48 17.96 -16.21 5.93
N TYR A 49 17.43 -15.16 5.30
CA TYR A 49 17.67 -13.78 5.70
C TYR A 49 17.17 -13.47 7.11
N VAL A 50 15.93 -13.83 7.46
CA VAL A 50 15.39 -13.53 8.80
C VAL A 50 16.10 -14.27 9.92
N LEU A 51 16.60 -15.48 9.65
CA LEU A 51 17.35 -16.29 10.60
C LEU A 51 18.81 -15.80 10.74
N ASP A 52 19.49 -15.53 9.62
CA ASP A 52 20.86 -14.96 9.60
C ASP A 52 20.93 -13.62 10.35
N LYS A 53 19.97 -12.73 10.06
CA LYS A 53 19.86 -11.42 10.69
C LYS A 53 19.28 -11.46 12.10
N LYS A 54 18.95 -12.65 12.62
CA LYS A 54 18.33 -12.85 13.95
C LYS A 54 17.07 -12.00 14.16
N LEU A 55 16.34 -11.74 13.07
CA LEU A 55 15.05 -11.04 13.14
C LEU A 55 13.97 -11.94 13.73
N LEU A 56 14.11 -13.24 13.47
CA LEU A 56 13.35 -14.36 14.02
C LEU A 56 14.32 -15.44 14.47
N ALA A 57 13.97 -16.16 15.55
CA ALA A 57 14.66 -17.38 15.97
C ALA A 57 14.15 -18.61 15.20
N SER A 58 12.90 -18.59 14.75
CA SER A 58 12.32 -19.61 13.88
C SER A 58 11.33 -18.99 12.90
N ALA A 59 11.21 -19.57 11.71
CA ALA A 59 10.27 -19.15 10.68
C ALA A 59 9.26 -20.28 10.43
N SER A 60 7.98 -20.00 10.61
CA SER A 60 6.89 -20.98 10.52
C SER A 60 6.17 -20.87 9.17
N LYS A 61 5.70 -19.68 8.82
CA LYS A 61 4.86 -19.42 7.65
C LYS A 61 5.46 -18.30 6.81
N ILE A 62 5.34 -18.41 5.50
CA ILE A 62 5.73 -17.37 4.55
C ILE A 62 4.56 -17.14 3.61
N GLU A 63 4.14 -15.90 3.44
CA GLU A 63 3.05 -15.55 2.53
C GLU A 63 3.22 -14.17 1.93
N LYS A 64 2.56 -13.93 0.80
CA LYS A 64 2.53 -12.62 0.15
C LYS A 64 1.40 -11.79 0.72
N THR A 65 1.68 -10.55 1.09
CA THR A 65 0.68 -9.59 1.59
C THR A 65 0.70 -8.31 0.76
N ARG A 66 -0.45 -7.65 0.65
CA ARG A 66 -0.60 -6.42 -0.15
C ARG A 66 -1.54 -5.41 0.51
N SER A 67 -1.03 -4.24 0.91
CA SER A 67 -1.80 -3.13 1.51
C SER A 67 -2.36 -2.15 0.46
N GLY A 68 -2.97 -2.63 -0.62
CA GLY A 68 -3.47 -1.76 -1.70
C GLY A 68 -2.40 -1.03 -2.54
N GLY A 69 -1.12 -1.08 -2.14
CA GLY A 69 0.03 -0.62 -2.90
C GLY A 69 1.05 -1.74 -3.12
N PRO A 70 2.25 -1.67 -2.52
CA PRO A 70 3.26 -2.72 -2.54
C PRO A 70 2.76 -4.14 -2.28
N GLU A 71 3.42 -5.12 -2.89
CA GLU A 71 3.47 -6.47 -2.34
C GLU A 71 4.69 -6.63 -1.46
N PHE A 72 4.52 -7.36 -0.35
CA PHE A 72 5.58 -7.77 0.55
C PHE A 72 5.53 -9.28 0.76
N LEU A 73 6.67 -9.86 1.09
CA LEU A 73 6.74 -11.23 1.59
C LEU A 73 6.79 -11.18 3.11
N MET A 74 5.71 -11.61 3.76
CA MET A 74 5.62 -11.76 5.19
C MET A 74 6.26 -13.08 5.61
N VAL A 75 7.14 -13.04 6.60
CA VAL A 75 7.67 -14.21 7.28
C VAL A 75 7.19 -14.18 8.73
N ASP A 76 6.39 -15.16 9.09
CA ASP A 76 5.85 -15.39 10.42
C ASP A 76 6.74 -16.38 11.19
N GLY A 77 6.74 -16.29 12.51
CA GLY A 77 7.57 -17.12 13.36
C GLY A 77 7.65 -16.62 14.78
N PHE A 78 8.78 -16.88 15.42
CA PHE A 78 9.02 -16.50 16.80
C PHE A 78 10.33 -15.74 16.94
N ASP A 79 10.37 -14.75 17.83
CA ASP A 79 11.61 -14.08 18.23
C ASP A 79 12.47 -14.96 19.16
N ALA A 80 13.59 -14.42 19.65
CA ALA A 80 14.51 -15.12 20.53
C ALA A 80 13.90 -15.45 21.91
N GLU A 81 12.91 -14.68 22.35
CA GLU A 81 12.19 -14.92 23.61
C GLU A 81 10.97 -15.84 23.42
N GLY A 82 10.70 -16.33 22.21
CA GLY A 82 9.56 -17.19 21.90
C GLY A 82 8.24 -16.46 21.71
N ASN A 83 8.25 -15.14 21.50
CA ASN A 83 7.03 -14.39 21.16
C ASN A 83 6.72 -14.49 19.66
N PRO A 84 5.44 -14.66 19.29
CA PRO A 84 5.01 -14.59 17.89
C PRO A 84 5.35 -13.24 17.25
N LYS A 85 5.99 -13.27 16.09
CA LYS A 85 6.47 -12.09 15.37
C LYS A 85 6.36 -12.28 13.87
N ALA A 86 5.98 -11.21 13.16
CA ALA A 86 6.02 -11.15 11.71
C ALA A 86 7.07 -10.14 11.21
N VAL A 87 7.65 -10.42 10.05
CA VAL A 87 8.61 -9.55 9.37
C VAL A 87 8.22 -9.45 7.89
N TRP A 88 8.09 -8.24 7.36
CA TRP A 88 7.76 -7.98 5.96
C TRP A 88 9.02 -7.59 5.18
N LEU A 89 9.27 -8.34 4.11
CA LEU A 89 10.48 -8.22 3.29
C LEU A 89 10.14 -7.92 1.83
N ALA A 90 11.04 -7.18 1.18
CA ALA A 90 11.10 -7.08 -0.27
C ALA A 90 12.54 -6.78 -0.72
N VAL A 91 12.82 -6.95 -2.01
CA VAL A 91 14.12 -6.60 -2.61
C VAL A 91 14.09 -5.14 -3.04
N LYS A 92 15.04 -4.37 -2.52
CA LYS A 92 15.30 -2.99 -2.89
C LYS A 92 16.80 -2.79 -3.09
N ASP A 93 17.17 -2.14 -4.19
CA ASP A 93 18.57 -1.90 -4.57
C ASP A 93 19.41 -3.20 -4.59
N LYS A 94 18.85 -4.27 -5.18
CA LYS A 94 19.45 -5.62 -5.27
C LYS A 94 19.73 -6.31 -3.93
N SER A 95 19.12 -5.83 -2.83
CA SER A 95 19.27 -6.42 -1.50
C SER A 95 17.92 -6.62 -0.83
N ILE A 96 17.80 -7.66 0.00
CA ILE A 96 16.61 -7.85 0.83
C ILE A 96 16.59 -6.77 1.91
N LYS A 97 15.44 -6.10 2.06
CA LYS A 97 15.19 -5.08 3.08
C LYS A 97 13.96 -5.46 3.90
N VAL A 98 13.97 -5.03 5.16
CA VAL A 98 12.83 -5.09 6.07
C VAL A 98 12.02 -3.81 5.92
N PHE A 99 10.73 -3.95 5.66
CA PHE A 99 9.78 -2.84 5.51
C PHE A 99 8.76 -2.76 6.66
N GLY A 100 8.75 -3.78 7.50
CA GLY A 100 7.98 -3.78 8.74
C GLY A 100 8.38 -4.99 9.57
N SER A 101 8.20 -4.88 10.88
CA SER A 101 8.24 -6.02 11.78
C SER A 101 7.35 -5.72 12.98
N ALA A 102 6.60 -6.71 13.43
CA ALA A 102 5.69 -6.52 14.55
C ALA A 102 5.64 -7.77 15.43
N LEU A 103 5.68 -7.56 16.74
CA LEU A 103 5.29 -8.56 17.72
C LEU A 103 3.77 -8.57 17.81
N TYR A 104 3.16 -9.74 17.64
CA TYR A 104 1.69 -9.84 17.66
C TYR A 104 1.08 -9.36 18.97
N LYS A 105 1.79 -9.53 20.09
CA LYS A 105 1.37 -9.08 21.43
C LYS A 105 1.32 -7.55 21.59
N GLU A 106 1.99 -6.79 20.72
CA GLU A 106 2.04 -5.33 20.79
C GLU A 106 0.94 -4.66 19.94
N GLY A 107 0.21 -5.44 19.16
CA GLY A 107 -0.86 -4.96 18.30
C GLY A 107 -2.25 -5.22 18.86
N VAL A 108 -3.23 -4.49 18.36
CA VAL A 108 -4.64 -4.87 18.54
C VAL A 108 -4.93 -6.18 17.80
N THR A 109 -5.81 -7.00 18.37
CA THR A 109 -6.15 -8.30 17.78
C THR A 109 -7.01 -8.15 16.52
N LYS A 110 -7.05 -9.22 15.71
CA LYS A 110 -7.93 -9.28 14.54
C LYS A 110 -9.40 -9.05 14.92
N GLU A 111 -9.84 -9.62 16.04
CA GLU A 111 -11.22 -9.52 16.53
C GLU A 111 -11.59 -8.08 16.88
N SER A 112 -10.65 -7.32 17.45
CA SER A 112 -10.82 -5.88 17.71
C SER A 112 -11.02 -5.09 16.40
N ILE A 113 -10.23 -5.39 15.37
CA ILE A 113 -10.39 -4.75 14.05
C ILE A 113 -11.71 -5.16 13.39
N VAL A 114 -12.10 -6.43 13.47
CA VAL A 114 -13.40 -6.90 12.97
C VAL A 114 -14.55 -6.14 13.66
N ALA A 115 -14.47 -5.89 14.96
CA ALA A 115 -15.48 -5.10 15.67
C ALA A 115 -15.55 -3.66 15.14
N LYS A 116 -14.40 -2.99 14.94
CA LYS A 116 -14.36 -1.64 14.34
C LYS A 116 -14.91 -1.59 12.90
N VAL A 117 -14.70 -2.64 12.13
CA VAL A 117 -15.24 -2.76 10.76
C VAL A 117 -16.76 -2.97 10.79
N LYS A 118 -17.28 -3.74 11.75
CA LYS A 118 -18.72 -3.92 11.98
C LYS A 118 -19.42 -2.61 12.38
N GLU A 119 -18.78 -1.76 13.18
CA GLU A 119 -19.29 -0.43 13.53
C GLU A 119 -19.46 0.48 12.31
N LYS A 120 -18.71 0.24 11.23
CA LYS A 120 -18.88 0.91 9.94
C LYS A 120 -19.97 0.31 9.05
N GLY A 121 -20.70 -0.71 9.54
CA GLY A 121 -21.76 -1.38 8.80
C GLY A 121 -21.29 -2.45 7.82
N ILE A 122 -20.03 -2.89 7.92
CA ILE A 122 -19.48 -3.97 7.11
C ILE A 122 -19.53 -5.27 7.92
N ALA A 123 -20.33 -6.23 7.48
CA ALA A 123 -20.42 -7.53 8.12
C ALA A 123 -19.17 -8.38 7.87
N GLU A 124 -18.89 -9.32 8.77
CA GLU A 124 -17.65 -10.12 8.72
C GLU A 124 -17.57 -11.02 7.49
N ASP A 125 -18.71 -11.56 7.05
CA ASP A 125 -18.85 -12.34 5.82
C ASP A 125 -18.65 -11.50 4.55
N GLN A 126 -18.73 -10.17 4.65
CA GLN A 126 -18.40 -9.23 3.58
C GLN A 126 -16.91 -8.87 3.56
N ILE A 127 -16.09 -9.33 4.51
CA ILE A 127 -14.65 -9.07 4.48
C ILE A 127 -13.97 -10.10 3.56
N ARG A 128 -13.25 -9.62 2.54
CA ARG A 128 -12.44 -10.46 1.65
C ARG A 128 -11.08 -10.76 2.26
N TYR A 129 -10.43 -9.72 2.76
CA TYR A 129 -9.08 -9.80 3.33
C TYR A 129 -9.02 -9.02 4.63
N ILE A 130 -8.35 -9.60 5.62
CA ILE A 130 -8.00 -8.94 6.87
C ILE A 130 -6.71 -9.55 7.41
N TYR A 131 -5.64 -8.76 7.41
CA TYR A 131 -4.32 -9.20 7.89
C TYR A 131 -3.42 -8.00 8.20
N PRO A 132 -2.41 -8.17 9.07
CA PRO A 132 -1.38 -7.17 9.27
C PRO A 132 -0.42 -7.15 8.09
N THR A 133 0.08 -5.97 7.73
CA THR A 133 1.07 -5.79 6.67
C THR A 133 1.83 -4.48 6.83
N ALA A 134 3.01 -4.36 6.21
CA ALA A 134 3.69 -3.08 6.12
C ALA A 134 2.83 -2.04 5.36
N TYR A 135 2.82 -0.81 5.85
CA TYR A 135 2.03 0.30 5.28
C TYR A 135 2.58 0.75 3.93
N ASP A 136 3.89 1.03 3.88
CA ASP A 136 4.57 1.54 2.68
C ASP A 136 6.07 1.15 2.68
N TYR A 137 6.84 1.72 1.75
CA TYR A 137 8.26 1.44 1.56
C TYR A 137 9.22 2.27 2.43
N THR A 138 8.71 3.15 3.28
CA THR A 138 9.50 4.26 3.86
C THR A 138 9.27 4.47 5.36
N SER A 139 8.09 4.13 5.85
CA SER A 139 7.62 4.48 7.18
C SER A 139 7.96 3.43 8.24
N ASN A 140 8.30 2.20 7.83
CA ASN A 140 8.42 1.03 8.70
C ASN A 140 7.17 0.76 9.55
N LYS A 141 6.02 1.35 9.19
CA LYS A 141 4.77 1.19 9.93
C LYS A 141 4.10 -0.12 9.53
N VAL A 142 3.51 -0.78 10.51
CA VAL A 142 2.64 -1.95 10.31
C VAL A 142 1.20 -1.50 10.52
N ILE A 143 0.30 -1.99 9.67
CA ILE A 143 -1.12 -1.69 9.71
C ILE A 143 -1.92 -2.99 9.65
N TRP A 144 -3.16 -2.93 10.09
CA TRP A 144 -4.20 -3.86 9.69
C TRP A 144 -4.81 -3.41 8.36
N TYR A 145 -4.65 -4.22 7.32
CA TYR A 145 -5.31 -4.02 6.05
C TYR A 145 -6.62 -4.81 6.01
N VAL A 146 -7.70 -4.13 5.66
CA VAL A 146 -9.03 -4.72 5.47
C VAL A 146 -9.50 -4.40 4.06
N GLN A 147 -10.01 -5.41 3.35
CA GLN A 147 -10.69 -5.21 2.08
C GLN A 147 -12.04 -5.91 2.10
N GLU A 148 -13.09 -5.17 1.74
CA GLU A 148 -14.44 -5.67 1.54
C GLU A 148 -14.55 -6.49 0.24
N GLN A 149 -15.46 -7.46 0.24
CA GLN A 149 -15.91 -8.16 -0.96
C GLN A 149 -16.71 -7.22 -1.87
N GLY A 150 -16.84 -7.56 -3.14
CA GLY A 150 -17.60 -6.79 -4.12
C GLY A 150 -16.76 -5.89 -5.03
N ASP A 151 -17.44 -5.24 -5.98
CA ASP A 151 -16.82 -4.60 -7.13
C ASP A 151 -16.09 -3.29 -6.80
N LYS A 152 -16.57 -2.56 -5.80
CA LYS A 152 -15.96 -1.30 -5.36
C LYS A 152 -14.70 -1.50 -4.52
N LYS A 153 -14.46 -2.73 -4.04
CA LYS A 153 -13.28 -3.14 -3.26
C LYS A 153 -12.89 -2.07 -2.23
N HIS A 154 -13.81 -1.80 -1.32
CA HIS A 154 -13.59 -0.86 -0.22
C HIS A 154 -12.43 -1.34 0.65
N MET A 155 -11.48 -0.46 0.93
CA MET A 155 -10.24 -0.75 1.64
C MET A 155 -10.14 0.15 2.86
N LEU A 156 -9.84 -0.45 4.01
CA LEU A 156 -9.59 0.27 5.26
C LEU A 156 -8.22 -0.13 5.80
N MET A 157 -7.51 0.85 6.33
CA MET A 157 -6.21 0.65 6.96
C MET A 157 -6.27 1.19 8.38
N TYR A 158 -6.01 0.33 9.35
CA TYR A 158 -5.95 0.68 10.76
C TYR A 158 -4.53 0.57 11.26
N ASP A 159 -4.13 1.46 12.18
CA ASP A 159 -2.85 1.34 12.86
C ASP A 159 -2.78 0.02 13.63
N PHE A 160 -1.63 -0.66 13.55
CA PHE A 160 -1.47 -1.98 14.17
C PHE A 160 -1.53 -1.94 15.71
N HIS A 161 -1.03 -0.87 16.34
CA HIS A 161 -0.85 -0.80 17.79
C HIS A 161 -2.09 -0.30 18.52
N ASN A 162 -2.75 0.73 17.99
CA ASN A 162 -3.92 1.33 18.64
C ASN A 162 -5.25 1.07 17.91
N GLY A 163 -5.19 0.56 16.67
CA GLY A 163 -6.35 0.27 15.85
C GLY A 163 -7.05 1.51 15.31
N ASP A 164 -6.44 2.69 15.33
CA ASP A 164 -7.02 3.91 14.77
C ASP A 164 -7.12 3.82 13.26
N LEU A 165 -8.21 4.33 12.69
CA LEU A 165 -8.36 4.38 11.23
C LEU A 165 -7.38 5.40 10.65
N LEU A 166 -6.44 4.93 9.84
CA LEU A 166 -5.45 5.77 9.18
C LEU A 166 -5.88 6.18 7.78
N TRP A 167 -6.53 5.25 7.06
CA TRP A 167 -6.93 5.48 5.68
C TRP A 167 -8.14 4.64 5.30
N GLU A 168 -8.98 5.20 4.45
CA GLU A 168 -10.19 4.58 3.89
C GLU A 168 -10.31 5.02 2.44
N GLY A 169 -10.60 4.07 1.55
CA GLY A 169 -10.76 4.38 0.14
C GLY A 169 -11.25 3.18 -0.66
N TYR A 170 -11.50 3.40 -1.94
CA TYR A 170 -12.06 2.38 -2.82
C TYR A 170 -11.08 2.05 -3.94
N GLN A 171 -10.84 0.76 -4.18
CA GLN A 171 -10.10 0.34 -5.36
C GLN A 171 -11.07 0.32 -6.55
N ASP A 172 -11.48 1.52 -7.01
CA ASP A 172 -12.46 1.68 -8.08
C ASP A 172 -11.92 1.12 -9.42
N PRO A 173 -12.48 0.02 -9.96
CA PRO A 173 -12.08 -0.47 -11.28
C PRO A 173 -12.52 0.46 -12.42
N THR A 174 -13.41 1.43 -12.16
CA THR A 174 -13.95 2.36 -13.16
C THR A 174 -13.26 3.72 -13.23
N ALA A 175 -12.24 4.00 -12.40
CA ALA A 175 -11.42 5.21 -12.51
C ALA A 175 -10.70 5.36 -13.88
N TRP A 176 -10.72 4.31 -14.71
CA TRP A 176 -10.17 4.29 -16.07
C TRP A 176 -11.22 4.08 -17.18
N LYS A 177 -12.50 3.87 -16.86
CA LYS A 177 -13.58 3.86 -17.87
C LYS A 177 -14.00 5.29 -18.20
N LEU A 178 -13.05 6.08 -18.72
CA LEU A 178 -13.36 7.14 -19.67
C LEU A 178 -13.55 6.50 -21.05
N THR A 179 -14.54 5.61 -21.18
CA THR A 179 -15.06 5.28 -22.52
C THR A 179 -16.21 6.24 -22.73
N GLY A 180 -15.93 7.27 -23.54
CA GLY A 180 -16.94 8.19 -24.02
C GLY A 180 -18.09 7.44 -24.66
N ASN A 181 -19.29 7.84 -24.26
CA ASN A 181 -20.45 7.75 -25.13
C ASN A 181 -20.49 9.00 -26.00
#